data_AF-E3HYB6-F1
#
_entry.id   AF-E3HYB6-F1
#
_cell.length_a   1.000
_cell.length_b   1.000
_cell.length_c   1.000
_cell.angle_alpha   90.00
_cell.angle_beta   90.00
_cell.angle_gamma   90.00
#
_symmetry.space_group_name_H-M   'P 1'
#
loop_
_entity.id
_entity.type
_entity.pdbx_description
1 polymer ?
#
loop_
_entity_poly.entity_id
_entity_poly.type
_entity_poly.pdbx_seq_one_letter_code
_entity_poly.pdbx_strand_id
1 'polypeptide(L)' 'MTEITLTIRVRVDDETALRVAARKRSIADGDSQVAANEYLKPDLTQLTDCAFMVLHPDYIPPSGMTILESGAA' A
#
# COMPACT_ATOMS: atom_id res chain seq x y z
N MET A 1 13.06 10.22 -22.92
CA MET A 1 12.24 9.70 -21.81
C MET A 1 13.03 9.89 -20.54
N THR A 2 12.48 10.56 -19.53
CA THR A 2 13.18 10.80 -18.26
C THR A 2 12.52 9.93 -17.21
N GLU A 3 13.30 9.03 -16.62
CA GLU A 3 12.87 8.17 -15.53
C GLU A 3 13.42 8.73 -14.21
N ILE A 4 12.60 8.69 -13.16
CA ILE A 4 13.00 9.12 -11.81
C ILE A 4 12.82 7.93 -10.87
N THR A 5 13.91 7.46 -10.28
CA THR A 5 13.91 6.41 -9.25
C THR A 5 13.82 7.04 -7.87
N LEU A 6 12.86 6.60 -7.05
CA LEU A 6 12.67 7.04 -5.67
C LEU A 6 12.94 5.87 -4.71
N THR A 7 13.69 6.12 -3.64
CA THR A 7 13.84 5.19 -2.51
C THR A 7 13.28 5.83 -1.26
N ILE A 8 12.28 5.19 -0.65
CA ILE A 8 11.62 5.67 0.57
C ILE A 8 11.97 4.73 1.72
N ARG A 9 12.40 5.29 2.85
CA ARG A 9 12.55 4.56 4.11
C ARG A 9 11.38 4.91 5.03
N VAL A 10 10.61 3.90 5.42
CA VAL A 10 9.46 4.06 6.32
C VAL A 10 9.79 3.40 7.65
N ARG A 11 9.56 4.13 8.74
CA ARG A 11 9.60 3.58 10.09
C ARG A 11 8.15 3.32 10.53
N VAL A 12 7.89 2.11 11.02
CA VAL A 12 6.57 1.72 11.54
C VAL A 12 6.72 1.54 13.05
N ASP A 13 6.10 2.44 13.81
CA ASP A 13 6.12 2.39 15.28
C ASP A 13 4.95 1.55 15.85
N ASP A 14 3.90 1.32 15.05
CA ASP A 14 2.75 0.47 15.40
C ASP A 14 2.31 -0.35 14.18
N GLU A 15 2.82 -1.58 14.10
CA GLU A 15 2.50 -2.52 13.03
C GLU A 15 1.04 -2.95 13.02
N THR A 16 0.41 -3.05 14.20
CA THR A 16 -0.96 -3.52 14.32
C THR A 16 -1.93 -2.48 13.77
N ALA A 17 -1.71 -1.20 14.12
CA ALA A 17 -2.49 -0.10 13.56
C ALA A 17 -2.36 -0.02 12.03
N LEU A 18 -1.14 -0.21 11.49
CA LEU A 18 -0.90 -0.22 10.05
C LEU A 18 -1.68 -1.34 9.34
N ARG A 19 -1.64 -2.56 9.89
CA ARG A 19 -2.37 -3.72 9.35
C ARG A 19 -3.88 -3.52 9.37
N VAL A 20 -4.42 -2.95 10.45
CA VAL A 20 -5.84 -2.61 10.55
C VAL A 20 -6.23 -1.57 9.50
N ALA A 21 -5.38 -0.57 9.25
CA ALA A 21 -5.62 0.42 8.22
C ALA A 21 -5.63 -0.20 6.81
N ALA A 22 -4.66 -1.06 6.49
CA ALA A 22 -4.58 -1.78 5.22
C ALA A 22 -5.83 -2.64 4.97
N ARG A 23 -6.27 -3.42 5.97
CA ARG A 23 -7.54 -4.17 5.91
C ARG A 23 -8.73 -3.26 5.60
N LYS A 24 -8.88 -2.16 6.33
CA LYS A 24 -10.02 -1.23 6.14
C LYS A 24 -10.03 -0.70 4.71
N ARG A 25 -8.86 -0.42 4.15
CA ARG A 25 -8.73 0.10 2.80
C ARG A 25 -9.05 -0.96 1.74
N SER A 26 -8.52 -2.17 1.87
CA SER A 26 -8.86 -3.31 1.01
C SER A 26 -10.39 -3.55 0.95
N ILE A 27 -11.09 -3.45 2.08
CA ILE A 27 -12.57 -3.50 2.10
C ILE A 27 -13.19 -2.34 1.30
N ALA A 28 -12.66 -1.12 1.46
CA ALA A 28 -13.17 0.06 0.75
C ALA A 28 -12.92 0.01 -0.77
N ASP A 29 -11.84 -0.65 -1.19
CA ASP A 29 -11.50 -0.86 -2.61
C ASP A 29 -12.28 -2.05 -3.23
N GLY A 30 -13.08 -2.77 -2.43
CA GLY A 30 -14.02 -3.78 -2.92
C GLY A 30 -13.52 -5.21 -2.84
N ASP A 31 -12.41 -5.48 -2.14
CA ASP A 31 -11.93 -6.83 -1.94
C ASP A 31 -12.89 -7.69 -1.10
N SER A 32 -12.78 -9.00 -1.26
CA SER A 32 -13.50 -9.94 -0.42
C SER A 32 -13.08 -9.81 1.05
N GLN A 33 -14.02 -10.10 1.96
CA GLN A 33 -13.74 -10.08 3.40
C GLN A 33 -12.60 -11.04 3.79
N VAL A 34 -12.42 -12.14 3.06
CA VAL A 34 -11.33 -13.10 3.27
C VAL A 34 -9.99 -12.45 2.93
N ALA A 35 -9.85 -11.91 1.72
CA ALA A 35 -8.64 -11.22 1.27
C ALA A 35 -8.29 -10.05 2.18
N ALA A 36 -9.27 -9.20 2.54
CA ALA A 36 -9.04 -8.09 3.44
C ALA A 36 -8.58 -8.53 4.85
N ASN A 37 -9.01 -9.70 5.33
CA ASN A 37 -8.60 -10.23 6.62
C ASN A 37 -7.17 -10.80 6.63
N GLU A 38 -6.55 -11.05 5.47
CA GLU A 38 -5.17 -11.52 5.38
C GLU A 38 -4.17 -10.47 5.85
N TYR A 39 -4.47 -9.18 5.71
CA TYR A 39 -3.65 -8.08 6.24
C TYR A 39 -3.48 -8.12 7.77
N LEU A 40 -4.43 -8.71 8.49
CA LEU A 40 -4.35 -8.89 9.94
C LEU A 40 -3.45 -10.05 10.37
N LYS A 41 -2.99 -10.86 9.41
CA LYS A 41 -2.24 -12.10 9.63
C LYS A 41 -0.78 -11.88 9.22
N PRO A 42 0.13 -11.63 10.17
CA PRO A 42 1.54 -11.32 9.86
C PRO A 42 2.31 -12.47 9.22
N ASP A 43 1.80 -13.70 9.33
CA ASP A 43 2.29 -14.90 8.66
C ASP A 43 1.91 -14.98 7.17
N LEU A 44 0.85 -14.25 6.76
CA LEU A 44 0.36 -14.24 5.37
C LEU A 44 0.72 -12.96 4.61
N THR A 45 0.92 -11.84 5.31
CA THR A 45 1.19 -10.54 4.69
C THR A 45 2.36 -9.83 5.37
N GLN A 46 3.28 -9.31 4.56
CA GLN A 46 4.40 -8.49 5.03
C GLN A 46 3.92 -7.06 5.32
N LEU A 47 4.70 -6.31 6.11
CA LEU A 47 4.38 -4.91 6.41
C LEU A 47 4.44 -4.02 5.17
N THR A 48 5.28 -4.38 4.22
CA THR A 48 5.42 -3.68 2.94
C THR A 48 4.15 -3.81 2.09
N ASP A 49 3.46 -4.95 2.15
CA ASP A 49 2.12 -5.14 1.56
C ASP A 49 1.06 -4.23 2.21
N CYS A 50 1.27 -3.87 3.48
CA CYS A 50 0.39 -2.95 4.21
C CYS A 50 0.74 -1.46 3.98
N ALA A 51 2.02 -1.16 3.73
CA ALA A 51 2.59 0.19 3.77
C ALA A 51 2.52 0.92 2.42
N PHE A 52 2.57 0.21 1.30
CA PHE A 52 2.68 0.81 -0.03
C PHE A 52 1.37 0.78 -0.82
N MET A 53 0.28 1.20 -0.19
CA MET A 53 -0.74 1.94 -0.92
C MET A 53 -0.41 3.43 -0.86
N VAL A 54 0.61 3.85 -1.63
CA VAL A 54 0.80 5.27 -1.94
C VAL A 54 -0.22 5.65 -3.00
N LEU A 55 -1.49 5.59 -2.63
CA LEU A 55 -2.53 6.37 -3.27
C LEU A 55 -3.10 7.20 -2.15
N HIS A 56 -2.48 8.37 -1.96
CA HIS A 56 -3.16 9.50 -1.39
C HIS A 56 -4.53 9.57 -2.10
N PRO A 57 -5.66 9.53 -1.38
CA PRO A 57 -6.99 9.35 -1.98
C PRO A 57 -7.31 10.38 -3.07
N ASP A 58 -6.63 11.53 -3.05
CA ASP A 58 -6.78 12.61 -4.04
C ASP A 58 -5.58 12.80 -4.99
N TYR A 59 -4.59 11.90 -5.00
CA TYR A 59 -3.42 12.08 -5.88
C TYR A 59 -3.74 11.63 -7.31
N ILE A 60 -4.03 12.62 -8.15
CA ILE A 60 -4.04 12.50 -9.60
C ILE A 60 -2.63 12.86 -10.08
N PRO A 61 -1.85 11.92 -10.65
CA PRO A 61 -0.56 12.26 -11.22
C PRO A 61 -0.73 13.34 -12.31
N PRO A 62 0.20 14.31 -12.41
CA PRO A 62 0.18 15.31 -13.48
C PRO A 62 0.09 14.67 -14.87
N SER A 63 -0.51 15.38 -15.83
CA SER A 63 -0.60 14.92 -17.22
C SER A 63 0.79 14.55 -17.77
N GLY A 64 0.92 13.32 -18.29
CA GLY A 64 2.19 12.79 -18.81
C GLY A 64 3.00 11.95 -17.82
N MET A 65 2.51 11.74 -16.59
CA MET A 65 3.09 10.83 -15.63
C MET A 65 2.23 9.57 -15.47
N THR A 66 2.89 8.41 -15.48
CA THR A 66 2.26 7.10 -15.26
C THR A 66 3.10 6.36 -14.23
N ILE A 67 2.45 5.76 -13.22
CA ILE A 67 3.10 4.80 -12.33
C ILE A 67 3.19 3.49 -13.12
N LEU A 68 4.41 3.09 -13.48
CA LEU A 68 4.63 1.87 -14.25
C LEU A 68 4.56 0.62 -13.36
N GLU A 69 5.04 0.74 -12.12
CA GLU A 69 5.06 -0.34 -11.13
C GLU A 69 5.06 0.25 -9.72
N SER A 70 4.32 -0.38 -8.81
CA SER A 70 4.33 -0.08 -7.37
C SER A 70 4.41 -1.41 -6.65
N GLY A 71 5.54 -1.67 -5.99
CA GLY A 71 5.81 -2.95 -5.34
C GLY A 71 6.72 -2.80 -4.13
N ALA A 72 6.51 -3.67 -3.16
CA ALA A 72 7.41 -3.91 -2.04
C ALA A 72 8.65 -4.68 -2.50
N ALA A 73 9.84 -4.33 -1.99
CA ALA A 73 11.07 -5.11 -2.16
C ALA A 73 11.52 -5.68 -0.81
#